data_AF-S9PN64-F1
#
_entry.id   AF-S9PN64-F1
#
_cell.length_a   1.000
_cell.length_b   1.000
_cell.length_c   1.000
_cell.angle_alpha   90.00
_cell.angle_beta   90.00
_cell.angle_gamma   90.00
#
_symmetry.space_group_name_H-M   'P 1'
#
loop_
_entity.id
_entity.type
_entity.pdbx_description
1 polymer ?
#
loop_
_entity_poly.entity_id
_entity_poly.type
_entity_poly.pdbx_seq_one_letter_code
_entity_poly.pdbx_strand_id
1 'polypeptide(L)'
;MVQNCSKQIKRKNIIFIGSEMSYDSFWWKMMFIAPGYTAGEGRGPLRAADMTTIAYVDKDYTFPEKLPLDDLRARHGHSIVKLSTSADIIAAMNDTPEVQVDGCTAQVKLQDVVFFSHGLPSEITLNYKGSIDITLNRSNLMGIRSDVFVEDGSIWSYACRTGNASSSEIFLKDEDAKPRDSLAQKMADRFKVTVHAFMTRSYYRHVIRDPAESDHITKMLKSKRKGQETQVINLSEHYEALPHPGLAENGNAFFGTGSRGEGTNGFALWRKNGSRAMPVSHHTPHGLSQVMVEFKP
;
A
#
# COMPACT_ATOMS: atom_id res chain seq x y z
N MET A 1 -4.92 4.43 -47.74
CA MET A 1 -3.59 4.22 -47.12
C MET A 1 -3.77 3.16 -46.05
N VAL A 2 -3.04 2.05 -46.11
CA VAL A 2 -3.06 1.04 -45.04
C VAL A 2 -2.19 1.59 -43.92
N GLN A 3 -2.80 1.91 -42.77
CA GLN A 3 -2.07 2.40 -41.61
C GLN A 3 -1.17 1.27 -41.10
N ASN A 4 0.13 1.53 -41.06
CA ASN A 4 1.12 0.53 -40.64
C ASN A 4 1.11 0.44 -39.10
N CYS A 5 0.31 -0.47 -38.56
CA CYS A 5 0.22 -0.69 -37.12
C CYS A 5 1.40 -1.56 -36.64
N SER A 6 2.47 -0.94 -36.14
CA SER A 6 3.46 -1.65 -35.32
C SER A 6 2.83 -2.10 -34.01
N LYS A 7 3.29 -3.22 -33.42
CA LYS A 7 2.80 -3.69 -32.10
C LYS A 7 2.98 -2.61 -31.04
N GLN A 8 1.89 -1.94 -30.66
CA GLN A 8 1.90 -0.90 -29.64
C GLN A 8 1.68 -1.52 -28.26
N ILE A 9 2.44 -1.06 -27.26
CA ILE A 9 2.25 -1.44 -25.86
C ILE A 9 1.82 -0.21 -25.09
N LYS A 10 0.72 -0.33 -24.34
CA LYS A 10 0.28 0.65 -23.36
C LYS A 10 0.74 0.23 -21.97
N ARG A 11 1.39 1.12 -21.25
CA ARG A 11 1.99 0.87 -19.94
C ARG A 11 0.97 1.17 -18.85
N LYS A 12 0.79 0.24 -17.92
CA LYS A 12 -0.14 0.35 -16.80
C LYS A 12 0.57 0.20 -15.47
N ASN A 13 0.29 1.08 -14.52
CA ASN A 13 0.70 0.91 -13.13
C ASN A 13 -0.44 0.34 -12.28
N ILE A 14 -0.09 -0.37 -11.20
CA ILE A 14 -1.05 -0.75 -10.16
C ILE A 14 -0.54 -0.36 -8.78
N ILE A 15 -1.39 0.29 -8.00
CA ILE A 15 -1.17 0.64 -6.60
C ILE A 15 -2.11 -0.21 -5.75
N PHE A 16 -1.56 -1.18 -5.03
CA PHE A 16 -2.29 -2.00 -4.06
C PHE A 16 -2.27 -1.36 -2.68
N ILE A 17 -3.44 -1.14 -2.10
CA ILE A 17 -3.63 -0.52 -0.78
C ILE A 17 -4.36 -1.50 0.14
N GLY A 18 -3.68 -1.92 1.20
CA GLY A 18 -4.28 -2.75 2.25
C GLY A 18 -5.18 -1.93 3.18
N SER A 19 -5.91 -2.64 4.04
CA SER A 19 -6.62 -2.08 5.20
C SER A 19 -5.79 -2.29 6.46
N GLU A 20 -5.99 -1.40 7.44
CA GLU A 20 -5.45 -1.59 8.78
C GLU A 20 -6.54 -1.94 9.79
N MET A 21 -6.37 -3.11 10.42
CA MET A 21 -7.30 -3.76 11.36
C MET A 21 -6.66 -4.07 12.72
N SER A 22 -5.33 -4.06 12.85
CA SER A 22 -4.65 -4.64 14.02
C SER A 22 -4.34 -3.65 15.15
N TYR A 23 -4.13 -2.38 14.85
CA TYR A 23 -3.62 -1.37 15.77
C TYR A 23 -4.72 -0.51 16.40
N ASP A 24 -5.96 -0.54 15.88
CA ASP A 24 -7.12 0.22 16.40
C ASP A 24 -6.75 1.67 16.78
N SER A 25 -6.24 2.45 15.82
CA SER A 25 -5.52 3.69 16.11
C SER A 25 -5.74 4.82 15.11
N PHE A 26 -5.99 6.01 15.66
CA PHE A 26 -6.01 7.30 14.96
C PHE A 26 -4.77 7.52 14.08
N TRP A 27 -3.60 7.11 14.56
CA TRP A 27 -2.32 7.37 13.90
C TRP A 27 -2.03 6.42 12.73
N TRP A 28 -2.65 5.24 12.73
CA TRP A 28 -2.27 4.14 11.85
C TRP A 28 -3.33 3.81 10.80
N LYS A 29 -4.59 4.22 11.02
CA LYS A 29 -5.69 3.83 10.14
C LYS A 29 -5.46 4.16 8.66
N MET A 30 -4.91 5.34 8.38
CA MET A 30 -4.64 5.83 7.02
C MET A 30 -3.24 5.47 6.51
N MET A 31 -2.47 4.63 7.21
CA MET A 31 -1.05 4.43 6.92
C MET A 31 -0.76 3.81 5.55
N PHE A 32 -1.73 3.10 4.97
CA PHE A 32 -1.63 2.54 3.61
C PHE A 32 -2.22 3.45 2.53
N ILE A 33 -3.36 4.11 2.81
CA ILE A 33 -3.96 5.07 1.88
C ILE A 33 -3.03 6.26 1.64
N ALA A 34 -2.37 6.80 2.67
CA ALA A 34 -1.51 7.97 2.51
C ALA A 34 -0.36 7.81 1.49
N PRO A 35 0.47 6.75 1.55
CA PRO A 35 1.51 6.52 0.55
C PRO A 35 0.93 6.02 -0.78
N GLY A 36 -0.19 5.28 -0.76
CA GLY A 36 -0.92 4.92 -1.99
C GLY A 36 -1.41 6.14 -2.76
N TYR A 37 -1.96 7.12 -2.06
CA TYR A 37 -2.39 8.40 -2.63
C TYR A 37 -1.20 9.17 -3.19
N THR A 38 -0.08 9.17 -2.46
CA THR A 38 1.16 9.84 -2.89
C THR A 38 1.69 9.24 -4.18
N ALA A 39 1.71 7.90 -4.28
CA ALA A 39 2.05 7.20 -5.53
C ALA A 39 1.06 7.53 -6.67
N GLY A 40 -0.23 7.65 -6.37
CA GLY A 40 -1.25 8.08 -7.32
C GLY A 40 -1.07 9.51 -7.84
N GLU A 41 -0.51 10.40 -7.03
CA GLU A 41 -0.08 11.75 -7.43
C GLU A 41 1.19 11.76 -8.31
N GLY A 42 1.74 10.60 -8.67
CA GLY A 42 3.01 10.49 -9.38
C GLY A 42 4.23 10.76 -8.50
N ARG A 43 4.07 10.71 -7.16
CA ARG A 43 5.17 10.85 -6.20
C ARG A 43 5.47 9.50 -5.56
N GLY A 44 6.66 8.95 -5.75
CA GLY A 44 7.03 7.67 -5.17
C GLY A 44 7.86 6.83 -6.14
N PRO A 45 7.80 5.50 -6.02
CA PRO A 45 8.68 4.63 -6.81
C PRO A 45 8.22 4.39 -8.25
N LEU A 46 6.95 4.70 -8.56
CA LEU A 46 6.36 4.39 -9.86
C LEU A 46 6.77 5.41 -10.91
N ARG A 47 7.11 4.94 -12.11
CA ARG A 47 7.29 5.80 -13.28
C ARG A 47 5.93 6.19 -13.84
N ALA A 48 5.87 7.28 -14.60
CA ALA A 48 4.65 7.63 -15.34
C ALA A 48 4.24 6.50 -16.30
N ALA A 49 2.93 6.29 -16.44
CA ALA A 49 2.34 5.25 -17.28
C ALA A 49 1.10 5.80 -17.98
N ASP A 50 0.67 5.15 -19.08
CA ASP A 50 -0.55 5.54 -19.80
C ASP A 50 -1.81 5.37 -18.93
N MET A 51 -1.77 4.41 -18.00
CA MET A 51 -2.89 4.03 -17.15
C MET A 51 -2.41 3.75 -15.73
N THR A 52 -3.23 4.08 -14.73
CA THR A 52 -2.98 3.67 -13.35
C THR A 52 -4.26 3.11 -12.74
N THR A 53 -4.14 1.95 -12.09
CA THR A 53 -5.20 1.35 -11.28
C THR A 53 -4.83 1.44 -9.81
N ILE A 54 -5.76 1.89 -8.99
CA ILE A 54 -5.67 1.83 -7.53
C ILE A 54 -6.59 0.71 -7.07
N ALA A 55 -6.00 -0.36 -6.58
CA ALA A 55 -6.70 -1.53 -6.06
C ALA A 55 -6.64 -1.51 -4.53
N TYR A 56 -7.77 -1.38 -3.85
CA TYR A 56 -7.78 -1.18 -2.39
C TYR A 56 -8.76 -2.10 -1.67
N VAL A 57 -8.43 -2.50 -0.45
CA VAL A 57 -9.35 -3.23 0.42
C VAL A 57 -10.40 -2.26 0.99
N ASP A 58 -11.68 -2.46 0.68
CA ASP A 58 -12.76 -1.56 1.12
C ASP A 58 -13.17 -1.77 2.58
N LYS A 59 -12.83 -2.93 3.14
CA LYS A 59 -13.21 -3.32 4.50
C LYS A 59 -12.61 -2.34 5.51
N ASP A 60 -13.45 -1.88 6.42
CA ASP A 60 -13.07 -1.05 7.57
C ASP A 60 -12.56 0.35 7.19
N TYR A 61 -12.75 0.82 5.95
CA TYR A 61 -12.60 2.24 5.62
C TYR A 61 -13.97 2.92 5.57
N THR A 62 -14.10 4.03 6.30
CA THR A 62 -15.30 4.87 6.23
C THR A 62 -15.36 5.66 4.93
N PHE A 63 -16.52 6.24 4.62
CA PHE A 63 -16.67 7.03 3.41
C PHE A 63 -15.65 8.19 3.32
N PRO A 64 -15.45 9.02 4.36
CA PRO A 64 -14.44 10.09 4.31
C PRO A 64 -13.00 9.60 4.10
N GLU A 65 -12.66 8.43 4.63
CA GLU A 65 -11.33 7.81 4.45
C GLU A 65 -11.06 7.38 3.00
N LYS A 66 -12.11 7.21 2.19
CA LYS A 66 -12.00 6.79 0.78
C LYS A 66 -12.02 7.95 -0.21
N LEU A 67 -12.45 9.14 0.22
CA LEU A 67 -12.47 10.34 -0.63
C LEU A 67 -11.11 10.67 -1.28
N PRO A 68 -9.94 10.44 -0.65
CA PRO A 68 -8.66 10.63 -1.34
C PRO A 68 -8.53 9.77 -2.61
N LEU A 69 -9.11 8.56 -2.64
CA LEU A 69 -9.06 7.70 -3.83
C LEU A 69 -10.02 8.21 -4.92
N ASP A 70 -11.18 8.73 -4.54
CA ASP A 70 -12.12 9.35 -5.48
C ASP A 70 -11.54 10.63 -6.11
N ASP A 71 -10.78 11.41 -5.32
CA ASP A 71 -10.06 12.60 -5.77
C ASP A 71 -9.00 12.25 -6.83
N LEU A 72 -8.24 11.17 -6.63
CA LEU A 72 -7.29 10.66 -7.62
C LEU A 72 -7.95 10.26 -8.94
N ARG A 73 -9.10 9.59 -8.87
CA ARG A 73 -9.90 9.28 -10.06
C ARG A 73 -10.36 10.56 -10.76
N ALA A 74 -10.85 11.55 -10.01
CA ALA A 74 -11.39 12.78 -10.57
C ALA A 74 -10.31 13.64 -11.25
N ARG A 75 -9.12 13.74 -10.65
CA ARG A 75 -8.04 14.60 -11.16
C ARG A 75 -7.15 13.93 -12.21
N HIS A 76 -6.93 12.61 -12.13
CA HIS A 76 -5.97 11.91 -12.99
C HIS A 76 -6.58 10.81 -13.85
N GLY A 77 -7.88 10.52 -13.70
CA GLY A 77 -8.55 9.46 -14.44
C GLY A 77 -8.16 8.05 -13.99
N HIS A 78 -7.60 7.89 -12.80
CA HIS A 78 -7.21 6.58 -12.26
C HIS A 78 -8.42 5.64 -12.10
N SER A 79 -8.25 4.37 -12.48
CA SER A 79 -9.26 3.34 -12.22
C SER A 79 -9.20 2.91 -10.76
N ILE A 80 -10.34 2.89 -10.08
CA ILE A 80 -10.45 2.45 -8.67
C ILE A 80 -11.11 1.08 -8.62
N VAL A 81 -10.41 0.09 -8.04
CA VAL A 81 -10.87 -1.29 -7.93
C VAL A 81 -10.94 -1.68 -6.45
N LYS A 82 -12.07 -2.24 -6.03
CA LYS A 82 -12.24 -2.77 -4.67
C LYS A 82 -11.76 -4.21 -4.62
N LEU A 83 -10.98 -4.54 -3.59
CA LEU A 83 -10.50 -5.88 -3.30
C LEU A 83 -11.35 -6.47 -2.17
N SER A 84 -12.01 -7.59 -2.47
CA SER A 84 -12.82 -8.34 -1.52
C SER A 84 -12.23 -9.73 -1.26
N THR A 85 -11.37 -10.24 -2.14
CA THR A 85 -10.76 -11.56 -2.06
C THR A 85 -9.32 -11.56 -2.59
N SER A 86 -8.55 -12.60 -2.27
CA SER A 86 -7.23 -12.82 -2.87
C SER A 86 -7.28 -13.01 -4.40
N ALA A 87 -8.41 -13.48 -4.95
CA ALA A 87 -8.60 -13.61 -6.39
C ALA A 87 -8.68 -12.24 -7.08
N ASP A 88 -9.11 -11.19 -6.39
CA ASP A 88 -9.18 -9.84 -6.96
C ASP A 88 -7.78 -9.25 -7.21
N ILE A 89 -6.77 -9.65 -6.41
CA ILE A 89 -5.36 -9.32 -6.69
C ILE A 89 -4.95 -9.92 -8.03
N ILE A 90 -5.27 -11.20 -8.23
CA ILE A 90 -4.95 -11.94 -9.45
C ILE A 90 -5.66 -11.30 -10.65
N ALA A 91 -6.95 -11.01 -10.51
CA ALA A 91 -7.75 -10.35 -11.54
C ALA A 91 -7.16 -8.98 -11.91
N ALA A 92 -6.80 -8.15 -10.92
CA ALA A 92 -6.21 -6.84 -11.15
C ALA A 92 -4.87 -6.92 -11.90
N MET A 93 -4.01 -7.88 -11.54
CA MET A 93 -2.72 -8.11 -12.20
C MET A 93 -2.88 -8.68 -13.63
N ASN A 94 -3.90 -9.51 -13.86
CA ASN A 94 -4.19 -10.09 -15.17
C ASN A 94 -5.02 -9.17 -16.09
N ASP A 95 -5.51 -8.03 -15.57
CA ASP A 95 -6.24 -7.02 -16.34
C ASP A 95 -5.27 -6.24 -17.24
N THR A 96 -4.88 -6.89 -18.34
CA THR A 96 -3.99 -6.39 -19.39
C THR A 96 -4.68 -6.55 -20.75
N PRO A 97 -5.79 -5.82 -21.00
CA PRO A 97 -6.60 -5.98 -22.20
C PRO A 97 -5.91 -5.42 -23.45
N GLU A 98 -6.51 -5.67 -24.60
CA GLU A 98 -6.21 -4.94 -25.83
C GLU A 98 -7.09 -3.69 -25.92
N VAL A 99 -6.51 -2.58 -26.37
CA VAL A 99 -7.20 -1.29 -26.52
C VAL A 99 -6.96 -0.72 -27.91
N GLN A 100 -7.90 0.11 -28.41
CA GLN A 100 -7.73 0.80 -29.69
C GLN A 100 -7.05 2.15 -29.47
N VAL A 101 -5.98 2.42 -30.20
CA VAL A 101 -5.21 3.67 -30.18
C VAL A 101 -4.98 4.09 -31.62
N ASP A 102 -5.56 5.22 -32.01
CA ASP A 102 -5.45 5.78 -33.38
C ASP A 102 -5.78 4.78 -34.49
N GLY A 103 -6.76 3.89 -34.27
CA GLY A 103 -7.16 2.87 -35.24
C GLY A 103 -6.27 1.61 -35.27
N CYS A 104 -5.31 1.50 -34.35
CA CYS A 104 -4.48 0.31 -34.15
C CYS A 104 -4.80 -0.37 -32.81
N THR A 105 -4.69 -1.70 -32.78
CA THR A 105 -4.76 -2.48 -31.53
C THR A 105 -3.44 -2.36 -30.77
N ALA A 106 -3.50 -1.93 -29.50
CA ALA A 106 -2.39 -1.89 -28.57
C ALA A 106 -2.63 -2.85 -27.40
N GLN A 107 -1.59 -3.57 -26.98
CA GLN A 107 -1.64 -4.44 -25.81
C GLN A 107 -1.33 -3.64 -24.55
N VAL A 108 -2.20 -3.66 -23.54
CA VAL A 108 -1.86 -3.14 -22.21
C VAL A 108 -0.92 -4.12 -21.53
N LYS A 109 0.12 -3.63 -20.85
CA LYS A 109 1.00 -4.44 -19.99
C LYS A 109 1.38 -3.67 -18.72
N LEU A 110 1.65 -4.41 -17.65
CA LEU A 110 2.09 -3.83 -16.40
C LEU A 110 3.51 -3.27 -16.55
N GLN A 111 3.70 -2.02 -16.12
CA GLN A 111 5.00 -1.39 -15.98
C GLN A 111 5.45 -1.50 -14.52
N ASP A 112 4.81 -0.77 -13.61
CA ASP A 112 5.20 -0.76 -12.20
C ASP A 112 4.01 -1.15 -11.30
N VAL A 113 4.27 -2.01 -10.33
CA VAL A 113 3.29 -2.39 -9.30
C VAL A 113 3.85 -2.03 -7.93
N VAL A 114 3.04 -1.45 -7.05
CA VAL A 114 3.43 -1.17 -5.66
C VAL A 114 2.41 -1.71 -4.67
N PHE A 115 2.89 -2.27 -3.56
CA PHE A 115 2.08 -2.75 -2.44
C PHE A 115 2.33 -1.91 -1.18
N PHE A 116 1.28 -1.29 -0.65
CA PHE A 116 1.25 -0.65 0.67
C PHE A 116 0.35 -1.45 1.59
N SER A 117 0.95 -2.32 2.41
CA SER A 117 0.20 -3.27 3.22
C SER A 117 1.02 -3.83 4.37
N HIS A 118 0.39 -4.71 5.14
CA HIS A 118 1.11 -5.63 6.02
C HIS A 118 1.82 -6.71 5.20
N GLY A 119 2.74 -7.40 5.87
CA GLY A 119 3.42 -8.55 5.31
C GLY A 119 3.90 -9.50 6.40
N LEU A 120 4.04 -10.76 6.01
CA LEU A 120 4.67 -11.82 6.78
C LEU A 120 5.79 -12.42 5.93
N PRO A 121 6.68 -13.24 6.49
CA PRO A 121 7.66 -13.95 5.68
C PRO A 121 6.96 -14.70 4.54
N SER A 122 7.38 -14.44 3.30
CA SER A 122 6.78 -14.98 2.07
C SER A 122 5.32 -14.61 1.76
N GLU A 123 4.76 -13.56 2.37
CA GLU A 123 3.37 -13.15 2.15
C GLU A 123 3.20 -11.63 2.17
N ILE A 124 2.37 -11.12 1.26
CA ILE A 124 1.84 -9.75 1.27
C ILE A 124 0.38 -9.84 1.72
N THR A 125 0.03 -9.20 2.83
CA THR A 125 -1.30 -9.32 3.45
C THR A 125 -2.03 -7.98 3.39
N LEU A 126 -3.01 -7.86 2.49
CA LEU A 126 -3.76 -6.63 2.27
C LEU A 126 -4.88 -6.42 3.30
N ASN A 127 -5.30 -7.46 4.02
CA ASN A 127 -6.33 -7.35 5.08
C ASN A 127 -5.94 -8.16 6.33
N TYR A 128 -4.73 -7.93 6.84
CA TYR A 128 -4.16 -8.69 7.96
C TYR A 128 -5.07 -8.71 9.20
N LYS A 129 -5.38 -9.90 9.72
CA LYS A 129 -6.31 -10.15 10.84
C LYS A 129 -7.74 -9.64 10.60
N GLY A 130 -8.10 -9.28 9.37
CA GLY A 130 -9.48 -8.98 8.99
C GLY A 130 -10.32 -10.25 8.83
N SER A 131 -11.64 -10.11 8.79
CA SER A 131 -12.58 -11.25 8.62
C SER A 131 -12.54 -11.90 7.22
N ILE A 132 -11.62 -11.46 6.33
CA ILE A 132 -11.35 -12.04 5.02
C ILE A 132 -9.85 -11.89 4.75
N ASP A 133 -9.14 -13.01 4.60
CA ASP A 133 -7.73 -12.97 4.23
C ASP A 133 -7.58 -12.63 2.74
N ILE A 134 -7.09 -11.41 2.49
CA ILE A 134 -6.70 -10.93 1.17
C ILE A 134 -5.18 -10.91 1.15
N THR A 135 -4.58 -11.95 0.58
CA THR A 135 -3.14 -12.21 0.67
C THR A 135 -2.61 -12.62 -0.69
N LEU A 136 -1.44 -12.11 -1.06
CA LEU A 136 -0.62 -12.66 -2.14
C LEU A 136 0.51 -13.48 -1.51
N ASN A 137 0.60 -14.74 -1.90
CA ASN A 137 1.63 -15.66 -1.45
C ASN A 137 2.04 -16.61 -2.59
N ARG A 138 2.91 -17.57 -2.30
CA ARG A 138 3.42 -18.51 -3.31
C ARG A 138 2.32 -19.34 -3.99
N SER A 139 1.25 -19.71 -3.30
CA SER A 139 0.23 -20.61 -3.85
C SER A 139 -0.62 -19.90 -4.90
N ASN A 140 -1.02 -18.66 -4.63
CA ASN A 140 -1.90 -17.91 -5.52
C ASN A 140 -1.18 -17.00 -6.52
N LEU A 141 0.12 -16.74 -6.32
CA LEU A 141 1.00 -16.11 -7.32
C LEU A 141 0.93 -16.82 -8.68
N MET A 142 0.75 -18.15 -8.68
CA MET A 142 0.64 -18.97 -9.89
C MET A 142 -0.60 -18.66 -10.73
N GLY A 143 -1.63 -18.02 -10.15
CA GLY A 143 -2.82 -17.58 -10.90
C GLY A 143 -2.60 -16.32 -11.74
N ILE A 144 -1.52 -15.58 -11.48
CA ILE A 144 -1.15 -14.40 -12.28
C ILE A 144 -0.35 -14.87 -13.49
N ARG A 145 -0.72 -14.49 -14.71
CA ARG A 145 0.02 -14.86 -15.93
C ARG A 145 1.47 -14.34 -15.84
N SER A 146 2.43 -15.13 -16.29
CA SER A 146 3.85 -14.79 -16.16
C SER A 146 4.31 -13.65 -17.09
N ASP A 147 3.54 -13.35 -18.13
CA ASP A 147 3.88 -12.41 -19.21
C ASP A 147 3.14 -11.06 -19.11
N VAL A 148 2.51 -10.76 -17.97
CA VAL A 148 1.73 -9.52 -17.76
C VAL A 148 2.56 -8.25 -17.76
N PHE A 149 3.87 -8.34 -17.48
CA PHE A 149 4.77 -7.19 -17.44
C PHE A 149 5.41 -6.87 -18.79
N VAL A 150 5.78 -5.60 -18.96
CA VAL A 150 6.82 -5.18 -19.91
C VAL A 150 8.20 -5.65 -19.45
N GLU A 151 9.16 -5.73 -20.36
CA GLU A 151 10.51 -6.26 -20.09
C GLU A 151 11.26 -5.48 -19.00
N ASP A 152 11.06 -4.16 -18.96
CA ASP A 152 11.64 -3.26 -17.97
C ASP A 152 10.70 -3.01 -16.76
N GLY A 153 9.76 -3.90 -16.50
CA GLY A 153 8.80 -3.75 -15.41
C GLY A 153 9.44 -3.81 -14.01
N SER A 154 8.70 -3.37 -12.99
CA SER A 154 9.15 -3.45 -11.60
C SER A 154 8.01 -3.69 -10.60
N ILE A 155 8.35 -4.26 -9.45
CA ILE A 155 7.44 -4.43 -8.31
C ILE A 155 8.08 -3.84 -7.06
N TRP A 156 7.34 -3.04 -6.31
CA TRP A 156 7.76 -2.40 -5.07
C TRP A 156 6.90 -2.90 -3.92
N SER A 157 7.50 -3.61 -2.96
CA SER A 157 6.79 -4.10 -1.78
C SER A 157 7.19 -3.30 -0.54
N TYR A 158 6.29 -2.46 -0.06
CA TYR A 158 6.37 -1.86 1.29
C TYR A 158 5.66 -2.73 2.33
N ALA A 159 5.37 -4.00 2.03
CA ALA A 159 4.93 -4.98 3.00
C ALA A 159 6.11 -5.54 3.80
N CYS A 160 5.88 -5.80 5.08
CA CYS A 160 6.90 -6.34 5.98
C CYS A 160 7.46 -7.66 5.44
N ARG A 161 8.79 -7.82 5.46
CA ARG A 161 9.47 -9.11 5.27
C ARG A 161 9.15 -9.83 3.96
N THR A 162 8.73 -9.14 2.90
CA THR A 162 8.48 -9.79 1.59
C THR A 162 9.75 -10.44 1.01
N GLY A 163 10.93 -9.88 1.31
CA GLY A 163 12.24 -10.43 0.92
C GLY A 163 12.77 -11.54 1.83
N ASN A 164 12.03 -11.90 2.89
CA ASN A 164 12.44 -12.87 3.91
C ASN A 164 11.48 -14.08 3.90
N ALA A 165 12.04 -15.29 3.94
CA ALA A 165 11.26 -16.53 3.97
C ALA A 165 11.29 -17.26 5.33
N SER A 166 11.99 -16.72 6.31
CA SER A 166 12.15 -17.25 7.65
C SER A 166 11.28 -16.52 8.66
N SER A 167 10.72 -17.25 9.61
CA SER A 167 9.99 -16.70 10.76
C SER A 167 10.88 -16.31 11.93
N SER A 168 12.20 -16.50 11.84
CA SER A 168 13.14 -16.07 12.89
C SER A 168 13.07 -14.56 13.12
N GLU A 169 13.35 -14.14 14.35
CA GLU A 169 13.43 -12.73 14.73
C GLU A 169 14.87 -12.21 14.87
N ILE A 170 15.85 -13.12 14.79
CA ILE A 170 17.29 -12.83 14.88
C ILE A 170 18.03 -13.59 13.78
N PHE A 171 18.90 -12.90 13.07
CA PHE A 171 19.73 -13.41 11.98
C PHE A 171 21.17 -12.93 12.18
N LEU A 172 22.14 -13.60 11.55
CA LEU A 172 23.52 -13.11 11.50
C LEU A 172 23.77 -12.31 10.22
N LYS A 173 23.06 -12.66 9.14
CA LYS A 173 23.14 -12.02 7.82
C LYS A 173 21.92 -12.34 6.97
N ASP A 174 21.79 -11.67 5.82
CA ASP A 174 20.63 -11.80 4.93
C ASP A 174 20.40 -13.22 4.41
N GLU A 175 21.45 -14.01 4.15
CA GLU A 175 21.28 -15.37 3.63
C GLU A 175 20.53 -16.30 4.60
N ASP A 176 20.62 -16.05 5.91
CA ASP A 176 19.94 -16.82 6.95
C ASP A 176 18.41 -16.66 6.87
N ALA A 177 17.93 -15.55 6.31
CA ALA A 177 16.52 -15.29 6.01
C ALA A 177 16.02 -15.97 4.74
N LYS A 178 16.87 -16.75 4.06
CA LYS A 178 16.57 -17.50 2.84
C LYS A 178 15.92 -16.62 1.74
N PRO A 179 16.57 -15.52 1.32
CA PRO A 179 16.02 -14.58 0.34
C PRO A 179 15.64 -15.23 -1.00
N ARG A 180 16.35 -16.29 -1.43
CA ARG A 180 16.00 -17.06 -2.64
C ARG A 180 14.67 -17.79 -2.55
N ASP A 181 14.21 -18.03 -1.33
CA ASP A 181 12.91 -18.61 -1.01
C ASP A 181 11.87 -17.52 -0.65
N SER A 182 12.20 -16.25 -0.70
CA SER A 182 11.23 -15.21 -0.40
C SER A 182 10.16 -15.10 -1.48
N LEU A 183 9.01 -14.50 -1.14
CA LEU A 183 8.00 -14.14 -2.12
C LEU A 183 8.57 -13.14 -3.15
N ALA A 184 9.45 -12.23 -2.71
CA ALA A 184 10.11 -11.28 -3.60
C ALA A 184 10.89 -11.99 -4.72
N GLN A 185 11.73 -12.97 -4.38
CA GLN A 185 12.45 -13.74 -5.40
C GLN A 185 11.48 -14.52 -6.30
N LYS A 186 10.43 -15.16 -5.74
CA LYS A 186 9.46 -15.90 -6.58
C LYS A 186 8.71 -14.99 -7.55
N MET A 187 8.42 -13.75 -7.18
CA MET A 187 7.84 -12.75 -8.08
C MET A 187 8.83 -12.34 -9.16
N ALA A 188 10.09 -12.07 -8.81
CA ALA A 188 11.14 -11.71 -9.76
C ALA A 188 11.34 -12.81 -10.82
N ASP A 189 11.51 -14.05 -10.37
CA ASP A 189 11.72 -15.22 -11.24
C ASP A 189 10.53 -15.46 -12.18
N ARG A 190 9.30 -15.29 -11.68
CA ARG A 190 8.08 -15.57 -12.43
C ARG A 190 7.80 -14.54 -13.50
N PHE A 191 7.91 -13.26 -13.15
CA PHE A 191 7.51 -12.16 -14.01
C PHE A 191 8.67 -11.60 -14.85
N LYS A 192 9.91 -12.04 -14.56
CA LYS A 192 11.13 -11.56 -15.22
C LYS A 192 11.32 -10.05 -15.06
N VAL A 193 11.02 -9.53 -13.87
CA VAL A 193 11.13 -8.11 -13.49
C VAL A 193 11.92 -7.95 -12.20
N THR A 194 12.40 -6.75 -11.92
CA THR A 194 13.04 -6.44 -10.63
C THR A 194 11.97 -6.26 -9.56
N VAL A 195 12.18 -6.88 -8.40
CA VAL A 195 11.35 -6.70 -7.21
C VAL A 195 12.15 -6.00 -6.13
N HIS A 196 11.64 -4.90 -5.61
CA HIS A 196 12.22 -4.15 -4.51
C HIS A 196 11.44 -4.47 -3.24
N ALA A 197 12.07 -5.06 -2.23
CA ALA A 197 11.40 -5.51 -1.01
C ALA A 197 12.27 -5.40 0.24
N PHE A 198 11.64 -5.22 1.39
CA PHE A 198 12.35 -5.26 2.67
C PHE A 198 12.60 -6.69 3.15
N MET A 199 13.80 -6.92 3.69
CA MET A 199 14.14 -8.10 4.50
C MET A 199 13.53 -8.00 5.90
N THR A 200 13.34 -6.78 6.39
CA THR A 200 12.81 -6.47 7.72
C THR A 200 11.34 -6.07 7.68
N ARG A 201 10.74 -5.79 8.86
CA ARG A 201 9.40 -5.18 8.96
C ARG A 201 9.44 -3.77 8.36
N SER A 202 8.37 -3.37 7.71
CA SER A 202 8.18 -1.99 7.25
C SER A 202 7.80 -1.08 8.42
N TYR A 203 8.26 0.16 8.38
CA TYR A 203 8.04 1.18 9.39
C TYR A 203 7.23 2.33 8.82
N TYR A 204 5.97 2.42 9.25
CA TYR A 204 5.01 3.41 8.76
C TYR A 204 4.91 4.66 9.66
N ARG A 205 5.64 4.72 10.78
CA ARG A 205 5.41 5.75 11.83
C ARG A 205 5.55 7.20 11.35
N HIS A 206 6.40 7.41 10.35
CA HIS A 206 6.68 8.73 9.78
C HIS A 206 5.88 9.04 8.50
N VAL A 207 5.00 8.14 8.09
CA VAL A 207 4.26 8.23 6.82
C VAL A 207 3.23 9.34 6.88
N ILE A 208 2.43 9.42 7.95
CA ILE A 208 1.38 10.45 8.06
C ILE A 208 1.89 11.70 8.76
N ARG A 209 2.67 11.55 9.83
CA ARG A 209 3.09 12.67 10.70
C ARG A 209 4.50 12.51 11.23
N ASP A 210 5.07 13.62 11.70
CA ASP A 210 6.19 13.54 12.62
C ASP A 210 5.68 13.11 14.02
N PRO A 211 6.27 12.09 14.68
CA PRO A 211 5.97 11.78 16.07
C PRO A 211 6.15 12.91 17.07
N ALA A 212 7.01 13.89 16.79
CA ALA A 212 7.13 15.08 17.62
C ALA A 212 5.84 15.95 17.61
N GLU A 213 5.01 15.83 16.58
CA GLU A 213 3.77 16.62 16.43
C GLU A 213 2.53 15.98 17.09
N SER A 214 2.66 14.74 17.60
CA SER A 214 1.53 13.97 18.14
C SER A 214 0.73 14.75 19.18
N ASP A 215 1.38 15.34 20.18
CA ASP A 215 0.71 16.07 21.25
C ASP A 215 -0.02 17.31 20.74
N HIS A 216 0.56 17.99 19.75
CA HIS A 216 -0.04 19.17 19.14
C HIS A 216 -1.30 18.80 18.35
N ILE A 217 -1.22 17.77 17.50
CA ILE A 217 -2.36 17.26 16.71
C ILE A 217 -3.49 16.79 17.64
N THR A 218 -3.14 16.05 18.69
CA THR A 218 -4.09 15.60 19.71
C THR A 218 -4.81 16.77 20.38
N LYS A 219 -4.08 17.81 20.81
CA LYS A 219 -4.69 19.01 21.43
C LYS A 219 -5.62 19.74 20.46
N MET A 220 -5.24 19.86 19.19
CA MET A 220 -6.09 20.47 18.15
C MET A 220 -7.40 19.69 17.99
N LEU A 221 -7.33 18.37 17.87
CA LEU A 221 -8.53 17.54 17.70
C LEU A 221 -9.43 17.62 18.95
N LYS A 222 -8.88 17.49 20.16
CA LYS A 222 -9.64 17.64 21.42
C LYS A 222 -10.40 18.98 21.47
N SER A 223 -9.78 20.07 21.05
CA SER A 223 -10.40 21.40 21.06
C SER A 223 -11.48 21.55 19.99
N LYS A 224 -11.27 21.00 18.78
CA LYS A 224 -12.13 21.25 17.62
C LYS A 224 -13.31 20.29 17.52
N ARG A 225 -13.21 19.08 18.10
CA ARG A 225 -14.22 18.03 17.91
C ARG A 225 -15.56 18.24 18.61
N LYS A 226 -15.64 19.14 19.59
CA LYS A 226 -16.84 19.32 20.43
C LYS A 226 -18.06 19.67 19.58
N GLY A 227 -19.03 18.76 19.50
CA GLY A 227 -20.25 18.92 18.69
C GLY A 227 -20.06 18.64 17.19
N GLN A 228 -18.91 18.10 16.79
CA GLN A 228 -18.54 17.76 15.41
C GLN A 228 -18.04 16.31 15.29
N GLU A 229 -18.47 15.43 16.19
CA GLU A 229 -17.94 14.07 16.34
C GLU A 229 -18.14 13.17 15.11
N THR A 230 -19.03 13.55 14.19
CA THR A 230 -19.35 12.82 12.96
C THR A 230 -18.87 13.54 11.69
N GLN A 231 -18.17 14.66 11.82
CA GLN A 231 -17.75 15.49 10.69
C GLN A 231 -16.25 15.36 10.42
N VAL A 232 -15.83 15.69 9.20
CA VAL A 232 -14.39 15.89 8.93
C VAL A 232 -13.94 17.18 9.61
N ILE A 233 -12.93 17.08 10.47
CA ILE A 233 -12.40 18.22 11.22
C ILE A 233 -11.08 18.65 10.62
N ASN A 234 -11.02 19.87 10.10
CA ASN A 234 -9.78 20.49 9.67
C ASN A 234 -8.92 20.85 10.88
N LEU A 235 -7.78 20.18 11.03
CA LEU A 235 -6.85 20.41 12.13
C LEU A 235 -5.87 21.54 11.78
N SER A 236 -5.29 21.48 10.58
CA SER A 236 -4.36 22.48 10.05
C SER A 236 -4.40 22.53 8.52
N GLU A 237 -3.52 23.33 7.91
CA GLU A 237 -3.28 23.31 6.47
C GLU A 237 -2.81 21.93 5.95
N HIS A 238 -2.26 21.09 6.82
CA HIS A 238 -1.74 19.77 6.44
C HIS A 238 -2.62 18.60 6.88
N TYR A 239 -3.40 18.75 7.95
CA TYR A 239 -4.06 17.64 8.62
C TYR A 239 -5.58 17.79 8.74
N GLU A 240 -6.26 16.67 8.62
CA GLU A 240 -7.67 16.46 8.91
C GLU A 240 -7.86 15.27 9.84
N ALA A 241 -8.89 15.32 10.68
CA ALA A 241 -9.42 14.16 11.36
C ALA A 241 -10.67 13.68 10.62
N LEU A 242 -10.63 12.44 10.15
CA LEU A 242 -11.72 11.79 9.42
C LEU A 242 -12.56 10.97 10.41
N PRO A 243 -13.89 11.08 10.41
CA PRO A 243 -14.71 10.35 11.37
C PRO A 243 -14.68 8.85 11.09
N HIS A 244 -14.48 8.08 12.16
CA HIS A 244 -14.44 6.64 12.18
C HIS A 244 -15.06 6.11 13.49
N PRO A 245 -16.39 5.91 13.54
CA PRO A 245 -17.07 5.40 14.72
C PRO A 245 -16.48 4.06 15.19
N GLY A 246 -16.20 3.89 16.49
CA GLY A 246 -15.62 2.66 17.03
C GLY A 246 -14.09 2.62 17.03
N LEU A 247 -13.41 3.44 16.23
CA LEU A 247 -11.95 3.42 16.15
C LEU A 247 -11.36 3.94 17.44
N ALA A 248 -10.46 3.15 18.01
CA ALA A 248 -9.63 3.52 19.13
C ALA A 248 -10.48 3.81 20.40
N GLU A 249 -11.68 3.21 20.49
CA GLU A 249 -12.61 3.32 21.62
C GLU A 249 -12.36 2.25 22.70
N ASN A 250 -11.84 1.09 22.30
CA ASN A 250 -11.69 -0.10 23.14
C ASN A 250 -10.21 -0.50 23.40
N GLY A 251 -9.24 0.16 22.74
CA GLY A 251 -7.83 -0.24 22.74
C GLY A 251 -7.03 0.11 24.00
N ASN A 252 -6.38 -0.92 24.56
CA ASN A 252 -5.22 -0.80 25.46
C ASN A 252 -4.00 -0.27 24.68
N ALA A 253 -3.25 0.65 25.29
CA ALA A 253 -2.07 1.31 24.75
C ALA A 253 -0.87 0.37 24.51
N PHE A 254 -0.96 -0.59 23.59
CA PHE A 254 0.23 -1.33 23.16
C PHE A 254 1.14 -0.36 22.38
N PHE A 255 2.35 -0.12 22.88
CA PHE A 255 3.31 0.95 22.52
C PHE A 255 3.08 2.35 23.11
N GLY A 256 2.26 2.50 24.16
CA GLY A 256 2.23 3.74 24.95
C GLY A 256 1.50 4.92 24.32
N THR A 257 0.71 4.70 23.26
CA THR A 257 -0.20 5.70 22.69
C THR A 257 -1.64 5.18 22.78
N GLY A 258 -2.27 5.39 23.93
CA GLY A 258 -3.63 4.95 24.21
C GLY A 258 -4.66 5.98 23.76
N SER A 259 -5.40 5.65 22.72
CA SER A 259 -6.36 6.49 22.01
C SER A 259 -7.51 7.06 22.85
N ARG A 260 -8.01 6.33 23.85
CA ARG A 260 -9.07 6.84 24.76
C ARG A 260 -8.56 7.95 25.68
N GLY A 261 -7.27 7.95 26.04
CA GLY A 261 -6.63 9.01 26.85
C GLY A 261 -6.18 10.22 26.02
N GLU A 262 -5.91 10.00 24.74
CA GLU A 262 -5.49 11.03 23.78
C GLU A 262 -6.67 11.81 23.17
N GLY A 263 -7.93 11.45 23.42
CA GLY A 263 -9.11 12.18 22.90
C GLY A 263 -9.18 12.25 21.38
N THR A 264 -8.55 11.29 20.71
CA THR A 264 -8.54 11.09 19.25
C THR A 264 -9.47 9.95 18.82
N ASN A 265 -10.12 9.28 19.78
CA ASN A 265 -11.09 8.21 19.56
C ASN A 265 -12.21 8.63 18.61
N GLY A 266 -12.67 7.69 17.78
CA GLY A 266 -13.71 7.94 16.78
C GLY A 266 -13.21 8.65 15.52
N PHE A 267 -11.90 8.79 15.34
CA PHE A 267 -11.29 9.47 14.20
C PHE A 267 -10.04 8.76 13.68
N ALA A 268 -9.73 9.00 12.41
CA ALA A 268 -8.47 8.68 11.75
C ALA A 268 -7.74 9.96 11.30
N LEU A 269 -6.41 9.99 11.42
CA LEU A 269 -5.62 11.13 10.94
C LEU A 269 -5.38 11.03 9.43
N TRP A 270 -5.76 12.07 8.70
CA TRP A 270 -5.43 12.24 7.29
C TRP A 270 -4.48 13.41 7.07
N ARG A 271 -3.52 13.22 6.18
CA ARG A 271 -2.66 14.30 5.68
C ARG A 271 -3.10 14.66 4.26
N LYS A 272 -3.54 15.91 4.06
CA LYS A 272 -4.25 16.36 2.85
C LYS A 272 -3.51 16.10 1.53
N ASN A 273 -2.18 16.13 1.55
CA ASN A 273 -1.34 15.92 0.38
C ASN A 273 -0.70 14.51 0.37
N GLY A 274 -1.39 13.50 0.89
CA GLY A 274 -0.84 12.16 1.08
C GLY A 274 0.28 12.12 2.12
N SER A 275 1.13 11.10 2.04
CA SER A 275 2.20 10.85 2.99
C SER A 275 3.26 11.96 3.02
N ARG A 276 3.86 12.14 4.19
CA ARG A 276 5.06 12.95 4.44
C ARG A 276 6.31 12.25 3.90
N ALA A 277 6.34 10.92 3.96
CA ALA A 277 7.43 10.08 3.49
C ALA A 277 6.91 8.71 3.06
N MET A 278 7.69 7.99 2.25
CA MET A 278 7.43 6.57 1.99
C MET A 278 7.79 5.72 3.21
N PRO A 279 7.18 4.53 3.37
CA PRO A 279 7.57 3.61 4.43
C PRO A 279 9.03 3.20 4.27
N VAL A 280 9.72 3.02 5.40
CA VAL A 280 11.14 2.60 5.44
C VAL A 280 11.27 1.26 6.13
N SER A 281 12.44 0.63 6.06
CA SER A 281 12.73 -0.58 6.85
C SER A 281 12.81 -0.25 8.34
N HIS A 282 12.26 -1.12 9.17
CA HIS A 282 12.49 -1.15 10.61
C HIS A 282 13.76 -1.95 10.93
N HIS A 283 14.18 -1.92 12.20
CA HIS A 283 15.34 -2.66 12.70
C HIS A 283 15.04 -4.12 13.08
N THR A 284 13.80 -4.58 12.90
CA THR A 284 13.35 -5.94 13.25
C THR A 284 12.82 -6.68 12.03
N PRO A 285 13.06 -7.99 11.89
CA PRO A 285 13.96 -8.80 12.71
C PRO A 285 15.42 -8.32 12.64
N HIS A 286 16.19 -8.65 13.67
CA HIS A 286 17.56 -8.14 13.84
C HIS A 286 18.56 -8.89 12.95
N GLY A 287 19.63 -8.21 12.53
CA GLY A 287 20.73 -8.80 11.75
C GLY A 287 20.50 -8.91 10.25
N LEU A 288 19.46 -8.26 9.72
CA LEU A 288 19.18 -8.16 8.28
C LEU A 288 19.39 -6.74 7.77
N SER A 289 19.52 -6.61 6.45
CA SER A 289 19.62 -5.33 5.75
C SER A 289 18.44 -4.40 6.06
N GLN A 290 18.77 -3.18 6.47
CA GLN A 290 17.82 -2.10 6.77
C GLN A 290 17.66 -1.15 5.58
N VAL A 291 17.56 -1.73 4.39
CA VAL A 291 17.27 -1.03 3.13
C VAL A 291 16.35 -1.91 2.29
N MET A 292 15.75 -1.32 1.27
CA MET A 292 15.01 -2.09 0.27
C MET A 292 16.02 -2.84 -0.62
N VAL A 293 15.89 -4.16 -0.69
CA VAL A 293 16.79 -5.03 -1.46
C VAL A 293 16.18 -5.30 -2.83
N GLU A 294 17.02 -5.36 -3.86
CA GLU A 294 16.63 -5.75 -5.21
C GLU A 294 16.73 -7.27 -5.39
N PHE A 295 15.64 -7.87 -5.85
CA PHE A 295 15.56 -9.26 -6.28
C PHE A 295 15.40 -9.26 -7.79
N LYS A 296 16.35 -9.90 -8.48
CA LYS A 296 16.41 -9.95 -9.95
C LYS A 296 16.12 -11.38 -10.44
N PRO A 297 15.59 -11.54 -11.66
CA PRO A 297 15.24 -12.85 -12.24
C PRO A 297 16.43 -13.79 -12.48
#